data_AF-A0A931BEM5-F1
#
_entry.id   AF-A0A931BEM5-F1
#
_cell.length_a   1.000
_cell.length_b   1.000
_cell.length_c   1.000
_cell.angle_alpha   90.00
_cell.angle_beta   90.00
_cell.angle_gamma   90.00
#
_symmetry.space_group_name_H-M   'P 1'
#
loop_
_entity.id
_entity.type
_entity.pdbx_description
1 polymer ?
#
loop_
_entity_poly.entity_id
_entity_poly.type
_entity_poly.pdbx_seq_one_letter_code
_entity_poly.pdbx_strand_id
1 'polypeptide(L)'
;MPFASLALIGESFVGAGPNAAHTNVVLGRKGGPVETAWATALASPSAGYAPFVAVLRPNVPVKPLTLFVNKAAATSELHQRATWGAAQAGLVAGIADAVADGAIPAADADALLLIAAVWVDPAVDDLDACFRNQRVAARQALAAAVAGTPTLAEVLAAAEQGPVNAFYTPDAAQLAASAPASFASDASDASAEATAGARI
;
A
#
# COMPACT_ATOMS: atom_id res chain seq x y z
N MET A 1 9.42 -2.14 23.21
CA MET A 1 8.16 -2.40 22.49
C MET A 1 8.43 -3.54 21.52
N PRO A 2 7.57 -4.57 21.43
CA PRO A 2 7.74 -5.62 20.43
C PRO A 2 7.65 -5.04 19.02
N PHE A 3 8.32 -5.67 18.06
CA PHE A 3 8.30 -5.23 16.66
C PHE A 3 6.88 -5.24 16.09
N ALA A 4 6.53 -4.20 15.32
CA ALA A 4 5.20 -3.97 14.74
C ALA A 4 4.04 -4.05 15.75
N SER A 5 4.24 -3.48 16.96
CA SER A 5 3.18 -3.32 17.98
C SER A 5 1.97 -2.54 17.48
N LEU A 6 2.20 -1.64 16.52
CA LEU A 6 1.18 -0.94 15.75
C LEU A 6 1.23 -1.43 14.30
N ALA A 7 0.16 -1.22 13.55
CA ALA A 7 0.15 -1.50 12.12
C ALA A 7 1.20 -0.62 11.42
N LEU A 8 2.06 -1.27 10.64
CA LEU A 8 3.04 -0.64 9.76
C LEU A 8 2.51 -0.72 8.33
N ILE A 9 2.52 0.41 7.63
CA ILE A 9 1.95 0.54 6.29
C ILE A 9 3.05 0.97 5.34
N GLY A 10 3.14 0.28 4.20
CA GLY A 10 4.11 0.61 3.16
C GLY A 10 3.54 0.39 1.78
N GLU A 11 4.19 1.01 0.81
CA GLU A 11 3.86 0.94 -0.60
C GLU A 11 5.15 0.92 -1.41
N SER A 12 5.09 0.28 -2.59
CA SER A 12 6.12 0.42 -3.61
C SER A 12 5.54 0.16 -5.00
N PHE A 13 6.01 0.98 -5.93
CA PHE A 13 5.77 0.86 -7.36
C PHE A 13 7.09 0.56 -8.09
N VAL A 14 7.16 -0.53 -8.85
CA VAL A 14 8.38 -0.97 -9.54
C VAL A 14 8.09 -1.35 -10.99
N GLY A 15 8.96 -0.89 -11.89
CA GLY A 15 8.85 -1.16 -13.32
C GLY A 15 7.98 -0.13 -14.04
N ALA A 16 7.58 -0.48 -15.26
CA ALA A 16 6.77 0.38 -16.12
C ALA A 16 5.90 -0.47 -17.06
N GLY A 17 4.89 0.17 -17.65
CA GLY A 17 3.98 -0.49 -18.58
C GLY A 17 3.17 -1.62 -17.92
N PRO A 18 2.70 -2.60 -18.69
CA PRO A 18 1.76 -3.62 -18.21
C PRO A 18 2.37 -4.63 -17.24
N ASN A 19 3.71 -4.65 -17.11
CA ASN A 19 4.41 -5.55 -16.18
C ASN A 19 4.81 -4.83 -14.88
N ALA A 20 4.42 -3.57 -14.68
CA ALA A 20 4.70 -2.83 -13.47
C ALA A 20 4.00 -3.46 -12.25
N ALA A 21 4.71 -3.44 -11.13
CA ALA A 21 4.25 -3.90 -9.83
C ALA A 21 3.79 -2.70 -9.01
N HIS A 22 2.63 -2.80 -8.35
CA HIS A 22 2.20 -1.84 -7.33
C HIS A 22 1.66 -2.60 -6.12
N THR A 23 2.51 -2.69 -5.10
CA THR A 23 2.26 -3.48 -3.89
C THR A 23 2.07 -2.56 -2.68
N ASN A 24 0.94 -2.69 -1.99
CA ASN A 24 0.73 -2.08 -0.67
C ASN A 24 0.75 -3.18 0.39
N VAL A 25 1.30 -2.87 1.55
CA VAL A 25 1.38 -3.80 2.67
C VAL A 25 0.85 -3.18 3.95
N VAL A 26 0.17 -4.01 4.75
CA VAL A 26 -0.14 -3.72 6.15
C VAL A 26 0.43 -4.87 6.99
N LEU A 27 1.49 -4.57 7.75
CA LEU A 27 2.16 -5.51 8.64
C LEU A 27 1.76 -5.22 10.09
N GLY A 28 1.44 -6.25 10.86
CA GLY A 28 1.16 -6.08 12.29
C GLY A 28 1.15 -7.39 13.04
N ARG A 29 1.05 -7.31 14.37
CA ARG A 29 1.03 -8.48 15.25
C ARG A 29 -0.34 -9.14 15.34
N LYS A 30 -0.32 -10.46 15.54
CA LYS A 30 -1.47 -11.25 16.01
C LYS A 30 -1.98 -10.71 17.35
N GLY A 31 -3.28 -10.85 17.59
CA GLY A 31 -3.99 -10.23 18.71
C GLY A 31 -4.28 -8.73 18.53
N GLY A 32 -3.82 -8.11 17.43
CA GLY A 32 -4.05 -6.71 17.10
C GLY A 32 -5.10 -6.50 16.00
N PRO A 33 -5.37 -5.24 15.61
CA PRO A 33 -6.36 -4.91 14.58
C PRO A 33 -6.06 -5.54 13.21
N VAL A 34 -4.79 -5.79 12.90
CA VAL A 34 -4.38 -6.46 11.65
C VAL A 34 -4.87 -7.91 11.61
N GLU A 35 -4.92 -8.61 12.74
CA GLU A 35 -5.45 -9.99 12.79
C GLU A 35 -6.94 -10.04 12.46
N THR A 36 -7.72 -9.14 13.06
CA THR A 36 -9.16 -9.01 12.74
C THR A 36 -9.35 -8.75 11.26
N ALA A 37 -8.66 -7.75 10.70
CA ALA A 37 -8.75 -7.42 9.27
C ALA A 37 -8.35 -8.60 8.37
N TRP A 38 -7.26 -9.29 8.71
CA TRP A 38 -6.74 -10.42 7.96
C TRP A 38 -7.73 -11.60 7.96
N ALA A 39 -8.25 -11.98 9.13
CA ALA A 39 -9.18 -13.10 9.26
C ALA A 39 -10.53 -12.79 8.60
N THR A 40 -11.07 -11.58 8.80
CA THR A 40 -12.32 -11.14 8.17
C THR A 40 -12.20 -11.12 6.65
N ALA A 41 -11.10 -10.59 6.10
CA ALA A 41 -10.90 -10.54 4.65
C ALA A 41 -10.78 -11.95 4.04
N LEU A 42 -10.04 -12.86 4.67
CA LEU A 42 -9.95 -14.25 4.23
C LEU A 42 -11.32 -14.96 4.23
N ALA A 43 -12.17 -14.67 5.21
CA ALA A 43 -13.50 -15.26 5.34
C ALA A 43 -14.58 -14.62 4.43
N SER A 44 -14.25 -13.54 3.72
CA SER A 44 -15.23 -12.71 2.98
C SER A 44 -14.86 -12.53 1.50
N PRO A 45 -14.73 -13.61 0.71
CA PRO A 45 -14.44 -13.50 -0.71
C PRO A 45 -15.63 -12.88 -1.48
N SER A 46 -15.33 -12.20 -2.58
CA SER A 46 -16.32 -11.68 -3.52
C SER A 46 -15.96 -12.07 -4.96
N ALA A 47 -16.90 -11.96 -5.89
CA ALA A 47 -16.68 -12.34 -7.29
C ALA A 47 -15.50 -11.56 -7.90
N GLY A 48 -14.47 -12.28 -8.35
CA GLY A 48 -13.25 -11.70 -8.91
C GLY A 48 -12.22 -11.23 -7.88
N TYR A 49 -12.55 -11.22 -6.58
CA TYR A 49 -11.68 -10.77 -5.50
C TYR A 49 -11.74 -11.75 -4.32
N ALA A 50 -10.89 -12.77 -4.38
CA ALA A 50 -10.79 -13.80 -3.36
C ALA A 50 -9.42 -13.73 -2.70
N PRO A 51 -9.31 -13.10 -1.51
CA PRO A 51 -8.08 -13.11 -0.74
C PRO A 51 -7.64 -14.53 -0.38
N PHE A 52 -6.34 -14.81 -0.44
CA PHE A 52 -5.82 -16.15 -0.16
C PHE A 52 -4.45 -16.09 0.53
N VAL A 53 -4.08 -17.17 1.22
CA VAL A 53 -2.79 -17.26 1.90
C VAL A 53 -1.68 -17.48 0.87
N ALA A 54 -0.73 -16.56 0.80
CA ALA A 54 0.38 -16.63 -0.14
C ALA A 54 1.39 -17.71 0.27
N VAL A 55 1.79 -18.54 -0.70
CA VAL A 55 2.68 -19.68 -0.48
C VAL A 55 3.97 -19.61 -1.31
N LEU A 56 5.09 -19.98 -0.69
CA LEU A 56 6.40 -20.12 -1.34
C LEU A 56 6.43 -21.32 -2.30
N ARG A 57 5.72 -22.37 -1.92
CA ARG A 57 5.45 -23.60 -2.67
C ARG A 57 4.22 -24.27 -2.06
N PRO A 58 3.58 -25.24 -2.74
CA PRO A 58 2.44 -25.95 -2.16
C PRO A 58 2.73 -26.45 -0.74
N ASN A 59 1.79 -26.19 0.18
CA ASN A 59 1.88 -26.52 1.61
C ASN A 59 2.95 -25.77 2.43
N VAL A 60 3.57 -24.72 1.88
CA VAL A 60 4.57 -23.89 2.58
C VAL A 60 4.18 -22.42 2.46
N PRO A 61 3.32 -21.89 3.36
CA PRO A 61 3.02 -20.47 3.40
C PRO A 61 4.27 -19.66 3.78
N VAL A 62 4.39 -18.45 3.23
CA VAL A 62 5.46 -17.53 3.64
C VAL A 62 5.23 -17.05 5.07
N LYS A 63 6.33 -16.66 5.74
CA LYS A 63 6.30 -16.03 7.05
C LYS A 63 6.82 -14.60 6.94
N PRO A 64 6.15 -13.60 7.54
CA PRO A 64 4.87 -13.69 8.25
C PRO A 64 3.71 -14.18 7.36
N LEU A 65 2.68 -14.78 7.96
CA LEU A 65 1.53 -15.28 7.19
C LEU A 65 0.92 -14.12 6.42
N THR A 66 0.85 -14.28 5.11
CA THR A 66 0.51 -13.20 4.19
C THR A 66 -0.79 -13.49 3.49
N LEU A 67 -1.74 -12.56 3.56
CA LEU A 67 -2.95 -12.57 2.75
C LEU A 67 -2.67 -11.77 1.47
N PHE A 68 -2.73 -12.45 0.33
CA PHE A 68 -2.69 -11.81 -0.98
C PHE A 68 -4.09 -11.30 -1.32
N VAL A 69 -4.22 -10.02 -1.64
CA VAL A 69 -5.46 -9.36 -2.07
C VAL A 69 -5.22 -8.77 -3.44
N ASN A 70 -5.86 -9.31 -4.48
CA ASN A 70 -5.76 -8.76 -5.82
C ASN A 70 -6.52 -7.42 -5.92
N LYS A 71 -5.93 -6.42 -6.59
CA LYS A 71 -6.56 -5.11 -6.83
C LYS A 71 -7.41 -5.05 -8.09
N ALA A 72 -7.26 -6.02 -8.99
CA ALA A 72 -8.07 -6.17 -10.19
C ALA A 72 -8.57 -7.61 -10.30
N ALA A 73 -9.83 -7.78 -10.73
CA ALA A 73 -10.34 -9.09 -11.10
C ALA A 73 -9.55 -9.63 -12.30
N ALA A 74 -9.01 -10.83 -12.19
CA ALA A 74 -8.28 -11.47 -13.27
C ALA A 74 -9.25 -11.98 -14.35
N THR A 75 -9.13 -11.47 -15.58
CA THR A 75 -10.12 -11.69 -16.65
C THR A 75 -9.61 -12.55 -17.80
N SER A 76 -8.31 -12.52 -18.10
CA SER A 76 -7.69 -13.34 -19.16
C SER A 76 -6.82 -14.45 -18.56
N GLU A 77 -6.55 -15.50 -19.34
CA GLU A 77 -5.65 -16.59 -18.94
C GLU A 77 -4.27 -16.07 -18.52
N LEU A 78 -3.70 -15.12 -19.28
CA LEU A 78 -2.40 -14.55 -18.96
C LEU A 78 -2.45 -13.70 -17.69
N HIS A 79 -3.49 -12.88 -17.51
CA HIS A 79 -3.69 -12.12 -16.28
C HIS A 79 -3.86 -13.05 -15.07
N GLN A 80 -4.61 -14.16 -15.20
CA GLN A 80 -4.73 -15.16 -14.14
C GLN A 80 -3.37 -15.80 -13.80
N ARG A 81 -2.61 -16.23 -14.81
CA ARG A 81 -1.26 -16.78 -14.60
C ARG A 81 -0.30 -15.78 -13.97
N ALA A 82 -0.41 -14.51 -14.33
CA ALA A 82 0.36 -13.44 -13.72
C ALA A 82 -0.03 -13.25 -12.26
N THR A 83 -1.32 -13.08 -11.96
CA THR A 83 -1.83 -12.81 -10.61
C THR A 83 -1.58 -13.97 -9.65
N TRP A 84 -1.99 -15.18 -10.00
CA TRP A 84 -1.90 -16.34 -9.11
C TRP A 84 -0.53 -17.01 -9.14
N GLY A 85 0.25 -16.81 -10.20
CA GLY A 85 1.57 -17.41 -10.40
C GLY A 85 2.70 -16.40 -10.15
N ALA A 86 3.02 -15.61 -11.17
CA ALA A 86 4.21 -14.75 -11.19
C ALA A 86 4.21 -13.70 -10.05
N ALA A 87 3.10 -13.01 -9.84
CA ALA A 87 2.96 -11.96 -8.84
C ALA A 87 2.98 -12.53 -7.42
N GLN A 88 2.32 -13.67 -7.18
CA GLN A 88 2.42 -14.38 -5.90
C GLN A 88 3.88 -14.82 -5.64
N ALA A 89 4.53 -15.46 -6.61
CA ALA A 89 5.90 -15.93 -6.48
C ALA A 89 6.87 -14.77 -6.19
N GLY A 90 6.70 -13.63 -6.87
CA GLY A 90 7.46 -12.42 -6.62
C GLY A 90 7.22 -11.89 -5.20
N LEU A 91 5.95 -11.73 -4.82
CA LEU A 91 5.56 -11.26 -3.48
C LEU A 91 6.21 -12.09 -2.37
N VAL A 92 6.04 -13.41 -2.39
CA VAL A 92 6.58 -14.28 -1.33
C VAL A 92 8.11 -14.33 -1.32
N ALA A 93 8.76 -14.19 -2.47
CA ALA A 93 10.21 -14.06 -2.55
C ALA A 93 10.69 -12.76 -1.90
N GLY A 94 10.02 -11.63 -2.16
CA GLY A 94 10.37 -10.33 -1.56
C GLY A 94 10.13 -10.28 -0.06
N ILE A 95 9.09 -10.97 0.43
CA ILE A 95 8.84 -11.15 1.87
C ILE A 95 9.94 -12.01 2.50
N ALA A 96 10.32 -13.12 1.87
CA ALA A 96 11.40 -13.97 2.34
C ALA A 96 12.73 -13.21 2.39
N ASP A 97 13.02 -12.37 1.39
CA ASP A 97 14.19 -11.49 1.38
C ASP A 97 14.16 -10.52 2.57
N ALA A 98 13.01 -9.90 2.88
CA ALA A 98 12.86 -8.99 4.01
C ALA A 98 13.07 -9.66 5.37
N VAL A 99 12.77 -10.96 5.49
CA VAL A 99 13.08 -11.72 6.71
C VAL A 99 14.56 -12.11 6.74
N ALA A 100 15.11 -12.54 5.60
CA ALA A 100 16.50 -12.98 5.49
C ALA A 100 17.50 -11.85 5.73
N ASP A 101 17.19 -10.63 5.27
CA ASP A 101 18.03 -9.43 5.47
C ASP A 101 17.78 -8.71 6.80
N GLY A 102 16.80 -9.17 7.59
CA GLY A 102 16.49 -8.67 8.92
C GLY A 102 15.60 -7.43 8.96
N ALA A 103 15.07 -6.94 7.83
CA ALA A 103 14.07 -5.87 7.85
C ALA A 103 12.81 -6.28 8.62
N ILE A 104 12.41 -7.55 8.50
CA ILE A 104 11.49 -8.20 9.43
C ILE A 104 12.30 -9.13 10.34
N PRO A 105 12.34 -8.88 11.66
CA PRO A 105 13.06 -9.76 12.58
C PRO A 105 12.52 -11.19 12.53
N ALA A 106 13.39 -12.16 12.20
CA ALA A 106 13.00 -13.57 12.09
C ALA A 106 12.35 -14.12 13.37
N ALA A 107 12.79 -13.64 14.54
CA ALA A 107 12.23 -14.02 15.84
C ALA A 107 10.77 -13.58 16.03
N ASP A 108 10.31 -12.56 15.30
CA ASP A 108 8.94 -12.05 15.36
C ASP A 108 8.05 -12.58 14.23
N ALA A 109 8.60 -13.18 13.18
CA ALA A 109 7.88 -13.53 11.95
C ALA A 109 6.62 -14.40 12.18
N ASP A 110 6.65 -15.32 13.15
CA ASP A 110 5.50 -16.16 13.49
C ASP A 110 4.40 -15.45 14.29
N ALA A 111 4.74 -14.34 14.95
CA ALA A 111 3.80 -13.51 15.69
C ALA A 111 3.15 -12.42 14.84
N LEU A 112 3.57 -12.30 13.57
CA LEU A 112 3.13 -11.26 12.65
C LEU A 112 2.15 -11.81 11.58
N LEU A 113 1.35 -10.90 11.05
CA LEU A 113 0.47 -11.08 9.90
C LEU A 113 0.72 -9.96 8.90
N LEU A 114 0.59 -10.28 7.62
CA LEU A 114 0.74 -9.34 6.52
C LEU A 114 -0.50 -9.39 5.62
N ILE A 115 -1.04 -8.22 5.28
CA ILE A 115 -2.01 -8.06 4.20
C ILE A 115 -1.28 -7.37 3.06
N ALA A 116 -1.25 -8.00 1.89
CA ALA A 116 -0.60 -7.48 0.70
C ALA A 116 -1.63 -7.24 -0.41
N ALA A 117 -1.92 -5.97 -0.70
CA ALA A 117 -2.75 -5.58 -1.83
C ALA A 117 -1.89 -5.43 -3.08
N VAL A 118 -2.13 -6.28 -4.08
CA VAL A 118 -1.26 -6.45 -5.24
C VAL A 118 -1.98 -6.06 -6.52
N TRP A 119 -1.37 -5.14 -7.27
CA TRP A 119 -1.78 -4.79 -8.62
C TRP A 119 -1.06 -5.67 -9.64
N VAL A 120 -1.82 -6.17 -10.61
CA VAL A 120 -1.31 -6.71 -11.88
C VAL A 120 -2.17 -6.09 -12.96
N ASP A 121 -1.54 -5.54 -14.00
CA ASP A 121 -2.27 -4.95 -15.12
C ASP A 121 -2.95 -6.06 -15.94
N PRO A 122 -4.24 -5.92 -16.31
CA PRO A 122 -4.90 -6.86 -17.23
C PRO A 122 -4.20 -7.04 -18.58
N ALA A 123 -3.39 -6.08 -19.01
CA ALA A 123 -2.59 -6.12 -20.23
C ALA A 123 -1.19 -6.73 -20.03
N VAL A 124 -0.88 -7.31 -18.87
CA VAL A 124 0.38 -8.02 -18.58
C VAL A 124 0.78 -8.95 -19.74
N ASP A 125 2.02 -8.85 -20.18
CA ASP A 125 2.53 -9.59 -21.35
C ASP A 125 3.82 -10.39 -21.07
N ASP A 126 4.49 -10.13 -19.94
CA ASP A 126 5.72 -10.82 -19.52
C ASP A 126 5.62 -11.26 -18.04
N LEU A 127 5.47 -12.56 -17.84
CA LEU A 127 5.39 -13.17 -16.50
C LEU A 127 6.69 -13.06 -15.71
N ASP A 128 7.85 -13.11 -16.37
CA ASP A 128 9.13 -13.04 -15.68
C ASP A 128 9.40 -11.59 -15.24
N ALA A 129 9.01 -10.60 -16.05
CA ALA A 129 9.03 -9.20 -15.64
C ALA A 129 8.06 -8.95 -14.48
N CYS A 130 6.84 -9.48 -14.54
CA CYS A 130 5.87 -9.41 -13.45
C CYS A 130 6.46 -9.99 -12.15
N PHE A 131 7.06 -11.18 -12.19
CA PHE A 131 7.73 -11.80 -11.05
C PHE A 131 8.84 -10.90 -10.46
N ARG A 132 9.77 -10.44 -11.30
CA ARG A 132 10.91 -9.62 -10.85
C ARG A 132 10.44 -8.31 -10.20
N ASN A 133 9.52 -7.60 -10.85
CA ASN A 133 9.01 -6.34 -10.35
C ASN A 133 8.26 -6.53 -9.03
N GLN A 134 7.46 -7.60 -8.91
CA GLN A 134 6.72 -7.91 -7.69
C GLN A 134 7.63 -8.28 -6.51
N ARG A 135 8.74 -8.98 -6.76
CA ARG A 135 9.75 -9.26 -5.72
C ARG A 135 10.37 -7.99 -5.17
N VAL A 136 10.79 -7.09 -6.05
CA VAL A 136 11.39 -5.82 -5.65
C VAL A 136 10.37 -4.94 -4.95
N ALA A 137 9.14 -4.83 -5.49
CA ALA A 137 8.08 -4.02 -4.90
C ALA A 137 7.70 -4.51 -3.50
N ALA A 138 7.52 -5.82 -3.32
CA ALA A 138 7.23 -6.40 -2.00
C ALA A 138 8.32 -6.07 -0.98
N ARG A 139 9.60 -6.23 -1.37
CA ARG A 139 10.71 -5.93 -0.48
C ARG A 139 10.77 -4.44 -0.14
N GLN A 140 10.65 -3.55 -1.12
CA GLN A 140 10.67 -2.10 -0.92
C GLN A 140 9.49 -1.61 -0.08
N ALA A 141 8.27 -2.13 -0.32
CA ALA A 141 7.09 -1.78 0.45
C ALA A 141 7.26 -2.16 1.94
N LEU A 142 7.84 -3.33 2.22
CA LEU A 142 8.19 -3.73 3.60
C LEU A 142 9.29 -2.86 4.20
N ALA A 143 10.31 -2.46 3.42
CA ALA A 143 11.34 -1.52 3.88
C ALA A 143 10.70 -0.21 4.34
N ALA A 144 9.83 0.34 3.48
CA ALA A 144 9.14 1.60 3.71
C ALA A 144 8.23 1.52 4.93
N ALA A 145 7.47 0.42 5.08
CA ALA A 145 6.62 0.18 6.24
C ALA A 145 7.41 0.17 7.55
N VAL A 146 8.57 -0.50 7.57
CA VAL A 146 9.42 -0.62 8.76
C VAL A 146 10.13 0.70 9.08
N ALA A 147 10.58 1.42 8.05
CA ALA A 147 11.24 2.71 8.21
C ALA A 147 10.27 3.87 8.50
N GLY A 148 8.97 3.68 8.25
CA GLY A 148 7.98 4.75 8.34
C GLY A 148 8.17 5.82 7.28
N THR A 149 8.63 5.43 6.09
CA THR A 149 8.93 6.32 4.97
C THR A 149 7.91 6.21 3.84
N PRO A 150 7.65 7.29 3.09
CA PRO A 150 8.21 8.64 3.28
C PRO A 150 7.69 9.30 4.56
N THR A 151 8.55 10.11 5.17
CA THR A 151 8.19 11.00 6.28
C THR A 151 7.29 12.13 5.77
N LEU A 152 6.57 12.80 6.68
CA LEU A 152 5.77 13.97 6.32
C LEU A 152 6.61 15.06 5.62
N ALA A 153 7.84 15.27 6.07
CA ALA A 153 8.74 16.26 5.47
C ALA A 153 9.06 15.92 4.00
N GLU A 154 9.34 14.65 3.70
CA GLU A 154 9.58 14.19 2.33
C GLU A 154 8.33 14.31 1.45
N VAL A 155 7.15 14.01 2.01
CA VAL A 155 5.88 14.19 1.31
C VAL A 155 5.63 15.67 0.97
N LEU A 156 5.84 16.58 1.92
CA LEU A 156 5.65 18.02 1.69
C LEU A 156 6.66 18.56 0.67
N ALA A 157 7.92 18.13 0.72
CA ALA A 157 8.92 18.50 -0.28
C ALA A 157 8.60 17.96 -1.69
N ALA A 158 8.04 16.74 -1.79
CA ALA A 158 7.56 16.21 -3.07
C ALA A 158 6.33 16.99 -3.58
N ALA A 159 5.43 17.41 -2.68
CA ALA A 159 4.25 18.17 -3.04
C ALA A 159 4.59 19.53 -3.69
N GLU A 160 5.71 20.15 -3.32
CA GLU A 160 6.22 21.38 -3.98
C GLU A 160 6.56 21.17 -5.46
N GLN A 161 6.87 19.94 -5.87
CA GLN A 161 7.16 19.58 -7.27
C GLN A 161 5.89 19.23 -8.05
N GLY A 162 4.75 19.12 -7.37
CA GLY A 162 3.46 18.74 -7.94
C GLY A 162 3.23 17.22 -7.97
N PRO A 163 1.96 16.78 -7.86
CA PRO A 163 1.60 15.36 -7.90
C PRO A 163 1.81 14.78 -9.31
N VAL A 164 2.34 13.56 -9.36
CA VAL A 164 2.49 12.77 -10.58
C VAL A 164 1.92 11.38 -10.32
N ASN A 165 1.17 10.84 -11.26
CA ASN A 165 0.67 9.48 -11.22
C ASN A 165 0.88 8.79 -12.58
N ALA A 166 1.08 7.47 -12.56
CA ALA A 166 1.24 6.67 -13.77
C ALA A 166 0.09 6.81 -14.78
N PHE A 167 -1.11 7.17 -14.31
CA PHE A 167 -2.30 7.35 -15.14
C PHE A 167 -2.65 8.82 -15.41
N TYR A 168 -2.04 9.77 -14.70
CA TYR A 168 -2.37 11.18 -14.82
C TYR A 168 -1.26 12.07 -14.26
N THR A 169 -0.90 13.11 -15.00
CA THR A 169 -0.05 14.19 -14.52
C THR A 169 -0.71 15.51 -14.89
N PRO A 170 -1.12 16.34 -13.92
CA PRO A 170 -1.71 17.64 -14.23
C PRO A 170 -0.66 18.55 -14.87
N ASP A 171 -1.10 19.34 -15.85
CA ASP A 171 -0.28 20.43 -16.35
C ASP A 171 -0.28 21.63 -15.38
N ALA A 172 0.57 22.61 -15.64
CA ALA A 172 0.70 23.79 -14.81
C ALA A 172 -0.61 24.60 -14.70
N ALA A 173 -1.45 24.59 -15.75
CA ALA A 173 -2.72 25.31 -15.74
C ALA A 173 -3.72 24.64 -14.79
N GLN A 174 -3.79 23.30 -14.80
CA GLN A 174 -4.61 22.53 -13.88
C GLN A 174 -4.12 22.68 -12.44
N LEU A 175 -2.81 22.65 -12.20
CA LEU A 175 -2.26 22.88 -10.87
C LEU A 175 -2.64 24.26 -10.34
N ALA A 176 -2.46 25.31 -11.13
CA ALA A 176 -2.80 26.68 -10.73
C ALA A 176 -4.31 26.86 -10.49
N ALA A 177 -5.16 26.33 -11.38
CA ALA A 177 -6.61 26.44 -11.27
C ALA A 177 -7.20 25.67 -10.06
N SER A 178 -6.49 24.63 -9.59
CA SER A 178 -6.92 23.80 -8.46
C SER A 178 -6.37 24.24 -7.10
N ALA A 179 -5.47 25.24 -7.07
CA ALA A 179 -4.88 25.72 -5.83
C ALA A 179 -5.95 26.29 -4.89
N PRO A 180 -5.96 25.92 -3.59
CA PRO A 180 -6.95 26.44 -2.65
C PRO A 180 -6.83 27.96 -2.58
N ALA A 181 -7.97 28.66 -2.66
CA ALA A 181 -8.01 30.09 -2.36
C ALA A 181 -7.48 30.28 -0.93
N SER A 182 -6.59 31.24 -0.72
CA SER A 182 -6.06 31.54 0.61
C SER A 182 -7.22 31.76 1.58
N PHE A 183 -7.27 31.02 2.68
CA PHE A 183 -8.14 31.34 3.82
C PHE A 183 -7.61 32.62 4.48
N ALA A 184 -7.81 33.77 3.84
CA ALA A 184 -7.68 35.05 4.51
C ALA A 184 -8.81 35.10 5.55
N SER A 185 -8.43 35.03 6.82
CA SER A 185 -9.36 35.11 7.93
C SER A 185 -10.17 36.40 7.85
N ASP A 186 -11.49 36.29 7.73
CA ASP A 186 -12.45 37.34 8.07
C ASP A 186 -12.39 37.60 9.60
N ALA A 187 -11.28 38.14 10.07
CA ALA A 187 -11.08 38.59 11.44
C ALA A 187 -11.56 40.05 11.63
N SER A 188 -12.52 40.51 10.83
CA SER A 188 -13.07 41.87 10.92
C SER A 188 -14.50 41.97 11.44
N ASP A 189 -15.23 40.86 11.63
CA ASP A 189 -16.65 40.92 12.02
C ASP A 189 -16.94 40.70 13.52
N ALA A 190 -15.93 40.36 14.33
CA ALA A 190 -16.14 40.12 15.77
C ALA A 190 -16.24 41.40 16.63
N SER A 191 -16.04 42.60 16.07
CA SER A 191 -16.10 43.85 16.85
C SER A 191 -17.42 44.63 16.71
N ALA A 192 -18.37 44.18 15.89
CA ALA A 192 -19.63 44.92 15.65
C ALA A 192 -20.79 44.54 16.60
N GLU A 193 -20.74 43.38 17.27
CA GLU A 193 -21.86 42.88 18.08
C GLU A 193 -21.82 43.25 19.57
N ALA A 194 -20.73 43.86 20.07
CA ALA A 194 -20.59 44.17 21.50
C ALA A 194 -21.27 45.49 21.94
N THR A 195 -21.80 46.31 21.02
CA THR A 195 -22.34 47.65 21.32
C THR A 195 -23.87 47.76 21.32
N ALA A 196 -24.60 46.67 21.06
CA ALA A 196 -26.07 46.71 20.94
C ALA A 196 -26.84 46.23 22.19
N GLY A 197 -26.17 45.69 23.22
CA GLY A 197 -26.83 45.04 24.37
C GLY A 197 -27.13 45.91 25.59
N ALA A 198 -26.90 47.23 25.54
CA ALA A 198 -27.11 48.12 26.70
C ALA A 198 -28.12 49.22 26.37
N ARG A 199 -29.41 48.89 26.40
CA ARG A 199 -30.49 49.84 26.71
C ARG A 199 -31.81 49.11 27.00
N ILE A 200 -32.36 49.49 28.16
CA ILE A 200 -33.69 49.24 28.78
C ILE A 200 -33.89 47.88 29.45
#